data_AF-K0SUB1-F1
#
_entry.id   AF-K0SUB1-F1
#
_cell.length_a   1.000
_cell.length_b   1.000
_cell.length_c   1.000
_cell.angle_alpha   90.00
_cell.angle_beta   90.00
_cell.angle_gamma   90.00
#
_symmetry.space_group_name_H-M   'P 1'
#
loop_
_entity.id
_entity.type
_entity.pdbx_description
1 polymer ?
#
loop_
_entity_poly.entity_id
_entity_poly.type
_entity_poly.pdbx_seq_one_letter_code
_entity_poly.pdbx_strand_id
1 'polypeptide(L)'
;GCISLVEVEFDEGLEIIGERAFSECIKLARLQFSEGLEIIGERAFKECTAVQSVTVPSSVTKLGSNAFTGCTNLTELILLGGERLLNQGFLDRGLPSNKGVLNHRRFNRWMGGRWNFSFYGCPLTAVKISVTGTISKRMTRLTRGCRLSVEGRVHDLRQLELTQDGNILACFPLVTRAPDNVQDTILVEDTDNQTAQSLHQLLRLISFHELKESSILFELAMWKSRLDERRARADCRISVPDPAKSLIMEYCGFVRFLEPAIEGD
;
A
#
# COMPACT_ATOMS: atom_id res chain seq x y z
N GLY A 1 -8.70 -17.35 -28.81
CA GLY A 1 -7.66 -16.34 -28.54
C GLY A 1 -6.51 -16.37 -29.54
N CYS A 2 -5.59 -15.42 -29.43
CA CYS A 2 -4.35 -15.36 -30.20
C CYS A 2 -3.30 -16.29 -29.58
N ILE A 3 -3.31 -17.57 -29.97
CA ILE A 3 -2.50 -18.64 -29.33
C ILE A 3 -0.97 -18.52 -29.52
N SER A 4 -0.51 -17.61 -30.37
CA SER A 4 0.92 -17.34 -30.61
C SER A 4 1.42 -16.06 -29.95
N LEU A 5 0.52 -15.27 -29.37
CA LEU A 5 0.86 -13.99 -28.75
C LEU A 5 1.58 -14.24 -27.42
N VAL A 6 2.78 -13.69 -27.28
CA VAL A 6 3.64 -13.86 -26.08
C VAL A 6 3.67 -12.62 -25.22
N GLU A 7 3.59 -11.46 -25.85
CA GLU A 7 3.74 -10.14 -25.23
C GLU A 7 2.73 -9.19 -25.86
N VAL A 8 2.13 -8.34 -25.02
CA VAL A 8 1.27 -7.24 -25.44
C VAL A 8 1.73 -5.98 -24.71
N GLU A 9 2.06 -4.97 -25.51
CA GLU A 9 2.27 -3.61 -25.07
C GLU A 9 1.08 -2.78 -25.54
N PHE A 10 0.59 -1.91 -24.68
CA PHE A 10 -0.54 -1.02 -24.96
C PHE A 10 -0.04 0.41 -25.14
N ASP A 11 -0.58 1.10 -26.15
CA ASP A 11 -0.20 2.49 -26.45
C ASP A 11 -0.54 3.46 -25.30
N GLU A 12 0.20 4.57 -25.23
CA GLU A 12 -0.11 5.69 -24.34
C GLU A 12 -1.46 6.31 -24.76
N GLY A 13 -2.44 6.28 -23.86
CA GLY A 13 -3.80 6.77 -24.12
C GLY A 13 -4.86 5.70 -24.33
N LEU A 14 -4.52 4.40 -24.20
CA LEU A 14 -5.54 3.35 -24.15
C LEU A 14 -6.35 3.43 -22.85
N GLU A 15 -7.62 3.82 -22.95
CA GLU A 15 -8.51 3.93 -21.78
C GLU A 15 -9.23 2.62 -21.44
N ILE A 16 -9.53 1.79 -22.44
CA ILE A 16 -10.43 0.63 -22.28
C ILE A 16 -9.88 -0.60 -23.00
N ILE A 17 -9.72 -1.70 -22.26
CA ILE A 17 -9.58 -3.05 -22.82
C ILE A 17 -10.98 -3.66 -22.87
N GLY A 18 -11.44 -3.99 -24.09
CA GLY A 18 -12.79 -4.50 -24.32
C GLY A 18 -13.05 -5.89 -23.73
N GLU A 19 -14.32 -6.26 -23.70
CA GLU A 19 -14.76 -7.62 -23.33
C GLU A 19 -14.05 -8.66 -24.21
N ARG A 20 -13.49 -9.70 -23.58
CA ARG A 20 -12.81 -10.84 -24.21
C ARG A 20 -11.64 -10.49 -25.16
N ALA A 21 -11.10 -9.27 -25.11
CA ALA A 21 -10.09 -8.77 -26.04
C ALA A 21 -8.88 -9.72 -26.24
N PHE A 22 -8.41 -10.34 -25.15
CA PHE A 22 -7.30 -11.30 -25.14
C PHE A 22 -7.71 -12.65 -24.55
N SER A 23 -9.00 -13.01 -24.61
CA SER A 23 -9.48 -14.30 -24.10
C SER A 23 -8.80 -15.45 -24.84
N GLU A 24 -8.31 -16.44 -24.10
CA GLU A 24 -7.63 -17.66 -24.55
C GLU A 24 -6.30 -17.40 -25.28
N CYS A 25 -5.61 -16.31 -24.94
CA CYS A 25 -4.23 -16.08 -25.35
C CYS A 25 -3.27 -16.90 -24.47
N ILE A 26 -3.28 -18.22 -24.66
CA ILE A 26 -2.60 -19.18 -23.76
C ILE A 26 -1.08 -19.02 -23.65
N LYS A 27 -0.42 -18.37 -24.63
CA LYS A 27 1.03 -18.11 -24.61
C LYS A 27 1.40 -16.71 -24.12
N LEU A 28 0.40 -15.88 -23.81
CA LEU A 28 0.62 -14.51 -23.36
C LEU A 28 1.25 -14.55 -21.97
N ALA A 29 2.54 -14.25 -21.91
CA ALA A 29 3.33 -14.30 -20.68
C ALA A 29 3.60 -12.90 -20.14
N ARG A 30 3.72 -11.91 -21.03
CA ARG A 30 4.06 -10.52 -20.67
C ARG A 30 2.88 -9.59 -20.98
N LEU A 31 2.37 -8.97 -19.92
CA LEU A 31 1.30 -7.99 -19.97
C LEU A 31 1.81 -6.69 -19.37
N GLN A 32 1.96 -5.66 -20.19
CA GLN A 32 2.37 -4.33 -19.74
C GLN A 32 1.26 -3.33 -20.05
N PHE A 33 0.51 -2.95 -19.03
CA PHE A 33 -0.51 -1.91 -19.16
C PHE A 33 0.13 -0.52 -19.12
N SER A 34 -0.35 0.40 -19.95
CA SER A 34 0.00 1.81 -19.94
C SER A 34 -0.79 2.57 -18.86
N GLU A 35 -0.19 3.64 -18.31
CA GLU A 35 -0.93 4.58 -17.47
C GLU A 35 -2.00 5.29 -18.32
N GLY A 36 -3.19 5.49 -17.75
CA GLY A 36 -4.37 5.99 -18.46
C GLY A 36 -5.42 4.91 -18.73
N LEU A 37 -5.06 3.62 -18.59
CA LEU A 37 -6.03 2.53 -18.65
C LEU A 37 -7.03 2.63 -17.49
N GLU A 38 -8.31 2.80 -17.79
CA GLU A 38 -9.37 2.96 -16.79
C GLU A 38 -10.15 1.65 -16.57
N ILE A 39 -10.38 0.88 -17.64
CA ILE A 39 -11.30 -0.26 -17.63
C ILE A 39 -10.64 -1.49 -18.26
N ILE A 40 -10.65 -2.59 -17.51
CA ILE A 40 -10.39 -3.94 -18.03
C ILE A 40 -11.74 -4.64 -18.15
N GLY A 41 -12.13 -5.02 -19.37
CA GLY A 41 -13.43 -5.59 -19.69
C GLY A 41 -13.68 -6.99 -19.11
N GLU A 42 -14.94 -7.42 -19.18
CA GLU A 42 -15.34 -8.77 -18.80
C GLU A 42 -14.55 -9.81 -19.60
N ARG A 43 -14.01 -10.84 -18.91
CA ARG A 43 -13.22 -11.92 -19.52
C ARG A 43 -12.05 -11.46 -20.42
N ALA A 44 -11.56 -10.23 -20.26
CA ALA A 44 -10.55 -9.63 -21.14
C ALA A 44 -9.31 -10.53 -21.32
N PHE A 45 -8.86 -11.22 -20.27
CA PHE A 45 -7.72 -12.14 -20.25
C PHE A 45 -8.12 -13.53 -19.73
N LYS A 46 -9.35 -13.98 -19.98
CA LYS A 46 -9.81 -15.32 -19.57
C LYS A 46 -8.92 -16.39 -20.19
N GLU A 47 -8.50 -17.38 -19.41
CA GLU A 47 -7.68 -18.53 -19.83
C GLU A 47 -6.33 -18.15 -20.46
N CYS A 48 -5.76 -17.00 -20.09
CA CYS A 48 -4.37 -16.66 -20.38
C CYS A 48 -3.42 -17.42 -19.44
N THR A 49 -3.22 -18.70 -19.71
CA THR A 49 -2.51 -19.62 -18.80
C THR A 49 -1.02 -19.33 -18.65
N ALA A 50 -0.35 -18.63 -19.58
CA ALA A 50 1.06 -18.28 -19.46
C ALA A 50 1.35 -17.04 -18.58
N VAL A 51 0.33 -16.25 -18.22
CA VAL A 51 0.52 -15.05 -17.39
C VAL A 51 0.87 -15.46 -15.96
N GLN A 52 2.01 -14.98 -15.46
CA GLN A 52 2.49 -15.30 -14.11
C GLN A 52 2.25 -14.18 -13.10
N SER A 53 2.41 -12.94 -13.55
CA SER A 53 2.18 -11.73 -12.76
C SER A 53 1.39 -10.71 -13.57
N VAL A 54 0.57 -9.93 -12.88
CA VAL A 54 -0.20 -8.83 -13.49
C VAL A 54 0.04 -7.56 -12.68
N THR A 55 0.54 -6.52 -13.34
CA THR A 55 0.70 -5.18 -12.77
C THR A 55 -0.42 -4.27 -13.24
N VAL A 56 -1.39 -3.99 -12.38
CA VAL A 56 -2.53 -3.12 -12.68
C VAL A 56 -2.15 -1.65 -12.40
N PRO A 57 -2.25 -0.74 -13.39
CA PRO A 57 -1.83 0.64 -13.24
C PRO A 57 -2.78 1.44 -12.35
N SER A 58 -2.33 2.63 -11.95
CA SER A 58 -3.03 3.44 -10.95
C SER A 58 -4.39 3.98 -11.42
N SER A 59 -4.52 4.14 -12.74
CA SER A 59 -5.71 4.62 -13.45
C SER A 59 -6.87 3.62 -13.46
N VAL A 60 -6.64 2.31 -13.27
CA VAL A 60 -7.71 1.31 -13.39
C VAL A 60 -8.72 1.45 -12.24
N THR A 61 -9.94 1.83 -12.61
CA THR A 61 -11.06 1.99 -11.68
C THR A 61 -12.01 0.79 -11.71
N LYS A 62 -12.06 0.06 -12.83
CA LYS A 62 -13.02 -1.01 -13.06
C LYS A 62 -12.36 -2.26 -13.63
N LEU A 63 -12.56 -3.36 -12.91
CA LEU A 63 -12.21 -4.72 -13.33
C LEU A 63 -13.50 -5.48 -13.68
N GLY A 64 -13.62 -5.92 -14.93
CA GLY A 64 -14.76 -6.66 -15.43
C GLY A 64 -14.88 -8.05 -14.80
N SER A 65 -16.08 -8.64 -14.87
CA SER A 65 -16.28 -9.98 -14.34
C SER A 65 -15.37 -10.98 -15.03
N ASN A 66 -14.80 -11.92 -14.28
CA ASN A 66 -13.98 -13.00 -14.86
C ASN A 66 -12.79 -12.54 -15.70
N ALA A 67 -12.30 -11.29 -15.51
CA ALA A 67 -11.27 -10.69 -16.36
C ALA A 67 -10.02 -11.57 -16.53
N PHE A 68 -9.60 -12.28 -15.49
CA PHE A 68 -8.45 -13.20 -15.46
C PHE A 68 -8.86 -14.63 -15.07
N THR A 69 -10.12 -15.02 -15.24
CA THR A 69 -10.56 -16.39 -14.89
C THR A 69 -9.76 -17.43 -15.67
N GLY A 70 -9.28 -18.47 -14.99
CA GLY A 70 -8.55 -19.58 -15.61
C GLY A 70 -7.09 -19.25 -15.98
N CYS A 71 -6.53 -18.15 -15.49
CA CYS A 71 -5.09 -17.90 -15.58
C CYS A 71 -4.35 -18.79 -14.57
N THR A 72 -4.12 -20.04 -14.94
CA THR A 72 -3.63 -21.08 -14.01
C THR A 72 -2.20 -20.92 -13.52
N ASN A 73 -1.39 -20.06 -14.14
CA ASN A 73 -0.04 -19.74 -13.65
C ASN A 73 0.05 -18.37 -12.97
N LEU A 74 -1.06 -17.65 -12.82
CA LEU A 74 -1.09 -16.32 -12.22
C LEU A 74 -0.96 -16.44 -10.69
N THR A 75 0.25 -16.18 -10.19
CA THR A 75 0.59 -16.29 -8.76
C THR A 75 0.67 -14.92 -8.08
N GLU A 76 0.91 -13.86 -8.85
CA GLU A 76 1.19 -12.54 -8.30
C GLU A 76 0.32 -11.45 -8.93
N LEU A 77 -0.28 -10.61 -8.07
CA LEU A 77 -1.05 -9.44 -8.47
C LEU A 77 -0.43 -8.18 -7.86
N ILE A 78 -0.02 -7.23 -8.70
CA ILE A 78 0.56 -5.94 -8.28
C ILE A 78 -0.43 -4.82 -8.60
N LEU A 79 -0.79 -4.01 -7.60
CA LEU A 79 -1.75 -2.91 -7.72
C LEU A 79 -1.04 -1.56 -7.50
N LEU A 80 -0.79 -0.80 -8.57
CA LEU A 80 -0.11 0.50 -8.48
C LEU A 80 -1.03 1.60 -7.90
N GLY A 81 -2.34 1.50 -8.13
CA GLY A 81 -3.35 2.41 -7.58
C GLY A 81 -3.94 1.97 -6.24
N GLY A 82 -3.36 0.96 -5.59
CA GLY A 82 -3.99 0.29 -4.45
C GLY A 82 -4.04 1.10 -3.15
N GLU A 83 -3.45 2.29 -3.06
CA GLU A 83 -3.54 3.17 -1.89
C GLU A 83 -4.99 3.49 -1.47
N ARG A 84 -5.89 3.60 -2.46
CA ARG A 84 -7.33 3.79 -2.21
C ARG A 84 -7.95 2.60 -1.47
N LEU A 85 -7.35 1.42 -1.61
CA LEU A 85 -7.77 0.16 -0.98
C LEU A 85 -7.22 0.01 0.45
N LEU A 86 -6.29 0.87 0.85
CA LEU A 86 -5.74 0.88 2.21
C LEU A 86 -6.55 1.80 3.13
N ASN A 87 -6.45 1.55 4.43
CA ASN A 87 -7.04 2.41 5.44
C ASN A 87 -6.26 3.73 5.51
N GLN A 88 -6.87 4.81 5.01
CA GLN A 88 -6.26 6.15 5.01
C GLN A 88 -5.89 6.63 6.43
N GLY A 89 -6.70 6.28 7.44
CA GLY A 89 -6.36 6.56 8.84
C GLY A 89 -5.05 5.89 9.31
N PHE A 90 -4.66 4.75 8.74
CA PHE A 90 -3.36 4.13 9.01
C PHE A 90 -2.22 4.89 8.32
N LEU A 91 -2.42 5.28 7.05
CA LEU A 91 -1.43 6.01 6.25
C LEU A 91 -1.17 7.42 6.80
N ASP A 92 -2.22 8.09 7.30
CA ASP A 92 -2.14 9.44 7.84
C ASP A 92 -1.64 9.46 9.29
N ARG A 93 -2.16 8.58 10.15
CA ARG A 93 -1.97 8.68 11.61
C ARG A 93 -1.08 7.62 12.23
N GLY A 94 -0.71 6.56 11.49
CA GLY A 94 -0.10 5.36 12.06
C GLY A 94 -1.03 4.63 13.05
N LEU A 95 -0.98 3.30 13.08
CA LEU A 95 -1.82 2.35 13.85
C LEU A 95 -2.74 2.94 14.96
N PRO A 96 -3.99 3.33 14.65
CA PRO A 96 -4.99 3.61 15.67
C PRO A 96 -6.21 2.71 15.41
N SER A 97 -6.03 1.39 15.46
CA SER A 97 -7.10 0.41 15.71
C SER A 97 -6.62 -1.01 15.46
N ASN A 98 -7.34 -1.95 16.07
CA ASN A 98 -7.31 -3.39 15.79
C ASN A 98 -7.80 -3.73 14.35
N LYS A 99 -7.63 -2.81 13.38
CA LYS A 99 -8.00 -2.94 11.98
C LYS A 99 -6.71 -2.91 11.15
N GLY A 100 -6.43 -3.97 10.41
CA GLY A 100 -5.23 -4.09 9.57
C GLY A 100 -5.12 -2.98 8.51
N VAL A 101 -3.99 -2.93 7.78
CA VAL A 101 -3.72 -1.89 6.77
C VAL A 101 -4.71 -1.95 5.60
N LEU A 102 -5.09 -3.17 5.21
CA LEU A 102 -5.99 -3.38 4.09
C LEU A 102 -7.43 -3.07 4.49
N ASN A 103 -8.10 -2.21 3.70
CA ASN A 103 -9.53 -2.01 3.86
C ASN A 103 -10.28 -3.11 3.09
N HIS A 104 -10.58 -4.23 3.75
CA HIS A 104 -11.26 -5.36 3.12
C HIS A 104 -12.56 -4.98 2.39
N ARG A 105 -13.33 -3.98 2.88
CA ARG A 105 -14.55 -3.52 2.18
C ARG A 105 -14.23 -2.87 0.84
N ARG A 106 -13.20 -2.02 0.79
CA ARG A 106 -12.78 -1.36 -0.47
C ARG A 106 -12.10 -2.34 -1.41
N PHE A 107 -11.22 -3.19 -0.88
CA PHE A 107 -10.56 -4.24 -1.65
C PHE A 107 -11.57 -5.19 -2.29
N ASN A 108 -12.51 -5.74 -1.50
CA ASN A 108 -13.54 -6.63 -2.03
C ASN A 108 -14.44 -5.92 -3.05
N ARG A 109 -14.76 -4.64 -2.85
CA ARG A 109 -15.52 -3.86 -3.83
C ARG A 109 -14.76 -3.68 -5.14
N TRP A 110 -13.46 -3.36 -5.07
CA TRP A 110 -12.60 -3.18 -6.23
C TRP A 110 -12.43 -4.48 -7.02
N MET A 111 -12.30 -5.61 -6.32
CA MET A 111 -12.31 -6.94 -6.94
C MET A 111 -13.66 -7.29 -7.60
N GLY A 112 -14.70 -6.49 -7.38
CA GLY A 112 -16.03 -6.56 -7.99
C GLY A 112 -17.17 -7.03 -7.08
N GLY A 113 -16.96 -7.02 -5.77
CA GLY A 113 -18.01 -7.28 -4.78
C GLY A 113 -18.25 -8.77 -4.51
N ARG A 114 -19.43 -9.08 -3.98
CA ARG A 114 -19.81 -10.39 -3.39
C ARG A 114 -19.81 -11.58 -4.36
N TRP A 115 -19.72 -11.34 -5.67
CA TRP A 115 -19.92 -12.36 -6.70
C TRP A 115 -18.91 -12.28 -7.85
N ASN A 116 -17.83 -11.48 -7.72
CA ASN A 116 -16.92 -11.31 -8.84
C ASN A 116 -15.78 -12.34 -8.82
N PHE A 117 -15.75 -13.13 -9.88
CA PHE A 117 -14.83 -14.22 -10.19
C PHE A 117 -13.63 -13.77 -11.02
N SER A 118 -13.25 -12.49 -10.94
CA SER A 118 -12.17 -11.89 -11.75
C SER A 118 -10.91 -12.75 -11.83
N PHE A 119 -10.55 -13.42 -10.74
CA PHE A 119 -9.36 -14.28 -10.65
C PHE A 119 -9.71 -15.73 -10.29
N TYR A 120 -10.93 -16.18 -10.62
CA TYR A 120 -11.36 -17.55 -10.35
C TYR A 120 -10.46 -18.56 -11.08
N GLY A 121 -9.97 -19.57 -10.34
CA GLY A 121 -9.02 -20.55 -10.87
C GLY A 121 -7.58 -20.03 -11.03
N CYS A 122 -7.23 -18.88 -10.44
CA CYS A 122 -5.84 -18.40 -10.37
C CYS A 122 -5.21 -18.79 -9.03
N PRO A 123 -4.03 -19.44 -9.00
CA PRO A 123 -3.33 -19.78 -7.77
C PRO A 123 -2.55 -18.59 -7.21
N LEU A 124 -3.26 -17.48 -6.92
CA LEU A 124 -2.63 -16.29 -6.35
C LEU A 124 -2.03 -16.63 -4.97
N THR A 125 -0.76 -16.28 -4.77
CA THR A 125 -0.02 -16.48 -3.51
C THR A 125 0.33 -15.17 -2.82
N ALA A 126 0.44 -14.07 -3.59
CA ALA A 126 0.72 -12.74 -3.07
C ALA A 126 -0.08 -11.66 -3.79
N VAL A 127 -0.59 -10.69 -3.02
CA VAL A 127 -1.11 -9.42 -3.54
C VAL A 127 -0.18 -8.31 -3.06
N LYS A 128 0.42 -7.59 -4.01
CA LYS A 128 1.30 -6.46 -3.74
C LYS A 128 0.57 -5.16 -4.02
N ILE A 129 0.58 -4.23 -3.07
CA ILE A 129 -0.08 -2.93 -3.19
C ILE A 129 0.96 -1.83 -3.11
N SER A 130 1.03 -0.96 -4.12
CA SER A 130 1.89 0.22 -4.07
C SER A 130 1.40 1.20 -3.00
N VAL A 131 2.32 1.63 -2.15
CA VAL A 131 2.15 2.68 -1.12
C VAL A 131 2.99 3.93 -1.45
N THR A 132 3.46 3.99 -2.69
CA THR A 132 4.46 4.96 -3.15
C THR A 132 3.92 6.38 -3.18
N GLY A 133 2.66 6.61 -3.53
CA GLY A 133 2.06 7.95 -3.57
C GLY A 133 2.07 8.65 -2.21
N THR A 134 1.61 7.98 -1.15
CA THR A 134 1.64 8.52 0.22
C THR A 134 3.07 8.71 0.70
N ILE A 135 3.93 7.73 0.49
CA ILE A 135 5.32 7.78 0.96
C ILE A 135 6.12 8.82 0.17
N SER A 136 5.97 8.89 -1.15
CA SER A 136 6.64 9.85 -2.03
C SER A 136 6.29 11.29 -1.65
N LYS A 137 5.01 11.59 -1.40
CA LYS A 137 4.58 12.92 -0.89
C LYS A 137 5.27 13.33 0.41
N ARG A 138 5.66 12.38 1.25
CA ARG A 138 6.42 12.64 2.49
C ARG A 138 7.92 12.66 2.23
N MET A 139 8.43 11.77 1.39
CA MET A 139 9.83 11.74 0.96
C MET A 139 10.25 13.01 0.23
N THR A 140 9.37 13.68 -0.51
CA THR A 140 9.67 14.97 -1.15
C THR A 140 10.01 16.06 -0.13
N ARG A 141 9.54 15.94 1.12
CA ARG A 141 9.85 16.86 2.23
C ARG A 141 11.22 16.61 2.84
N LEU A 142 11.83 15.44 2.59
CA LEU A 142 13.13 15.05 3.11
C LEU A 142 14.27 15.46 2.17
N THR A 143 15.46 15.72 2.73
CA THR A 143 16.70 15.85 1.95
C THR A 143 17.10 14.52 1.27
N ARG A 144 17.92 14.62 0.22
CA ARG A 144 18.42 13.47 -0.56
C ARG A 144 19.09 12.40 0.31
N GLY A 145 19.85 12.80 1.34
CA GLY A 145 20.52 11.87 2.26
C GLY A 145 19.53 11.08 3.12
N CYS A 146 18.46 11.72 3.59
CA CYS A 146 17.41 11.06 4.35
C CYS A 146 16.57 10.11 3.47
N ARG A 147 16.28 10.46 2.21
CA ARG A 147 15.59 9.56 1.27
C ARG A 147 16.33 8.23 1.07
N LEU A 148 17.64 8.30 0.80
CA LEU A 148 18.48 7.11 0.65
C LEU A 148 18.53 6.27 1.93
N SER A 149 18.53 6.91 3.10
CA SER A 149 18.46 6.19 4.39
C SER A 149 17.12 5.50 4.61
N VAL A 150 16.02 6.08 4.12
CA VAL A 150 14.68 5.47 4.20
C VAL A 150 14.59 4.30 3.21
N GLU A 151 14.99 4.49 1.95
CA GLU A 151 15.03 3.46 0.91
C GLU A 151 15.88 2.25 1.33
N GLY A 152 17.08 2.49 1.87
CA GLY A 152 17.95 1.43 2.38
C GLY A 152 17.28 0.58 3.47
N ARG A 153 16.46 1.21 4.33
CA ARG A 153 15.72 0.52 5.39
C ARG A 153 14.46 -0.19 4.90
N VAL A 154 13.93 0.13 3.71
CA VAL A 154 12.81 -0.63 3.12
C VAL A 154 13.25 -2.07 2.86
N HIS A 155 14.50 -2.29 2.44
CA HIS A 155 15.04 -3.63 2.21
C HIS A 155 15.14 -4.50 3.47
N ASP A 156 15.24 -3.89 4.65
CA ASP A 156 15.31 -4.58 5.94
C ASP A 156 13.93 -4.96 6.50
N LEU A 157 12.86 -4.36 5.94
CA LEU A 157 11.50 -4.53 6.44
C LEU A 157 10.81 -5.71 5.75
N ARG A 158 10.24 -6.60 6.55
CA ARG A 158 9.49 -7.76 6.03
C ARG A 158 8.24 -7.30 5.30
N GLN A 159 7.86 -8.01 4.24
CA GLN A 159 6.63 -7.75 3.47
C GLN A 159 6.60 -6.36 2.81
N LEU A 160 7.75 -5.71 2.66
CA LEU A 160 7.91 -4.52 1.84
C LEU A 160 8.95 -4.81 0.76
N GLU A 161 8.68 -4.32 -0.44
CA GLU A 161 9.61 -4.43 -1.58
C GLU A 161 9.79 -3.08 -2.25
N LEU A 162 11.03 -2.74 -2.57
CA LEU A 162 11.37 -1.58 -3.38
C LEU A 162 11.63 -2.06 -4.82
N THR A 163 10.80 -1.62 -5.75
CA THR A 163 10.96 -1.89 -7.18
C THR A 163 12.04 -0.99 -7.79
N GLN A 164 12.55 -1.37 -8.96
CA GLN A 164 13.56 -0.58 -9.69
C GLN A 164 13.04 0.81 -10.10
N ASP A 165 11.73 0.94 -10.30
CA ASP A 165 11.06 2.21 -10.63
C ASP A 165 10.86 3.11 -9.41
N GLY A 166 11.34 2.70 -8.23
CA GLY A 166 11.19 3.44 -6.98
C GLY A 166 9.83 3.27 -6.30
N ASN A 167 8.98 2.36 -6.78
CA ASN A 167 7.73 2.04 -6.09
C ASN A 167 7.99 1.14 -4.87
N ILE A 168 7.38 1.51 -3.75
CA ILE A 168 7.34 0.71 -2.52
C ILE A 168 6.06 -0.10 -2.54
N LEU A 169 6.20 -1.42 -2.57
CA LEU A 169 5.11 -2.38 -2.59
C LEU A 169 4.95 -3.00 -1.20
N ALA A 170 3.72 -2.98 -0.69
CA ALA A 170 3.30 -3.73 0.49
C ALA A 170 2.80 -5.10 0.06
N CYS A 171 3.47 -6.16 0.52
CA CYS A 171 3.23 -7.54 0.11
C CYS A 171 2.31 -8.25 1.10
N PHE A 172 1.09 -8.54 0.68
CA PHE A 172 0.12 -9.29 1.48
C PHE A 172 0.14 -10.76 1.04
N PRO A 173 0.64 -11.69 1.88
CA PRO A 173 0.55 -13.11 1.58
C PRO A 173 -0.91 -13.55 1.63
N LEU A 174 -1.33 -14.36 0.66
CA LEU A 174 -2.69 -14.88 0.63
C LEU A 174 -2.84 -16.02 1.63
N VAL A 175 -3.65 -15.82 2.68
CA VAL A 175 -4.01 -16.85 3.67
C VAL A 175 -5.41 -17.34 3.36
N THR A 176 -5.53 -18.39 2.55
CA THR A 176 -6.81 -19.09 2.33
C THR A 176 -7.07 -20.10 3.46
N ARG A 177 -8.11 -19.86 4.27
CA ARG A 177 -8.88 -20.93 4.93
C ARG A 177 -10.33 -20.51 5.16
N ALA A 178 -11.21 -20.95 4.26
CA ALA A 178 -12.61 -21.18 4.58
C ALA A 178 -12.98 -22.58 4.04
N PRO A 179 -13.27 -23.56 4.91
CA PRO A 179 -13.92 -24.80 4.50
C PRO A 179 -15.42 -24.55 4.29
N ASP A 180 -15.96 -25.25 3.32
CA ASP A 180 -17.39 -25.54 3.12
C ASP A 180 -18.29 -24.42 2.57
N ASN A 181 -18.54 -24.53 1.25
CA ASN A 181 -19.78 -24.16 0.54
C ASN A 181 -20.16 -22.69 0.26
N VAL A 182 -19.24 -21.72 0.33
CA VAL A 182 -19.48 -20.42 -0.36
C VAL A 182 -18.22 -19.94 -1.07
N GLN A 183 -18.18 -20.22 -2.37
CA GLN A 183 -17.41 -19.58 -3.46
C GLN A 183 -16.08 -18.90 -3.11
N ASP A 184 -15.01 -19.40 -3.76
CA ASP A 184 -13.63 -18.87 -3.92
C ASP A 184 -13.50 -17.33 -3.88
N THR A 185 -13.68 -16.76 -2.69
CA THR A 185 -13.50 -15.35 -2.44
C THR A 185 -12.08 -15.17 -1.95
N ILE A 186 -11.31 -14.35 -2.67
CA ILE A 186 -9.92 -14.06 -2.31
C ILE A 186 -9.91 -13.32 -0.97
N LEU A 187 -9.57 -14.04 0.10
CA LEU A 187 -9.33 -13.48 1.43
C LEU A 187 -7.86 -13.07 1.52
N VAL A 188 -7.61 -11.77 1.38
CA VAL A 188 -6.31 -11.18 1.67
C VAL A 188 -6.29 -10.82 3.15
N GLU A 189 -5.57 -11.57 3.95
CA GLU A 189 -5.32 -11.26 5.37
C GLU A 189 -3.87 -10.83 5.57
N ASP A 190 -3.65 -9.79 6.36
CA ASP A 190 -2.32 -9.42 6.83
C ASP A 190 -1.98 -10.35 8.01
N THR A 191 -1.26 -11.44 7.72
CA THR A 191 -0.87 -12.43 8.73
C THR A 191 -0.16 -11.74 9.89
N ASP A 192 -0.75 -11.82 11.08
CA ASP A 192 -0.24 -11.20 12.32
C ASP A 192 0.03 -9.67 12.24
N ASN A 193 -0.62 -8.96 11.30
CA ASN A 193 -0.39 -7.54 11.03
C ASN A 193 1.08 -7.20 10.70
N GLN A 194 1.84 -8.12 10.11
CA GLN A 194 3.26 -7.91 9.82
C GLN A 194 3.46 -6.83 8.75
N THR A 195 2.58 -6.72 7.75
CA THR A 195 2.66 -5.68 6.71
C THR A 195 2.37 -4.33 7.36
N ALA A 196 1.38 -4.29 8.26
CA ALA A 196 1.08 -3.12 9.09
C ALA A 196 2.26 -2.64 9.93
N GLN A 197 2.94 -3.57 10.61
CA GLN A 197 4.08 -3.24 11.45
C GLN A 197 5.24 -2.66 10.62
N SER A 198 5.57 -3.28 9.49
CA SER A 198 6.63 -2.80 8.60
C SER A 198 6.31 -1.42 8.03
N LEU A 199 5.10 -1.21 7.50
CA LEU A 199 4.67 0.11 7.03
C LEU A 199 4.67 1.16 8.14
N HIS A 200 4.26 0.78 9.36
CA HIS A 200 4.29 1.69 10.50
C HIS A 200 5.73 2.08 10.88
N GLN A 201 6.66 1.13 10.89
CA GLN A 201 8.08 1.41 11.16
C GLN A 201 8.66 2.36 10.10
N LEU A 202 8.31 2.16 8.83
CA LEU A 202 8.73 3.02 7.73
C LEU A 202 8.17 4.44 7.88
N LEU A 203 6.86 4.58 8.13
CA LEU A 203 6.22 5.88 8.36
C LEU A 203 6.84 6.59 9.58
N ARG A 204 7.15 5.86 10.66
CA ARG A 204 7.79 6.42 11.84
C ARG A 204 9.21 6.93 11.55
N LEU A 205 9.96 6.21 10.71
CA LEU A 205 11.28 6.65 10.25
C LEU A 205 11.20 7.93 9.42
N ILE A 206 10.26 7.99 8.47
CA ILE A 206 10.03 9.19 7.66
C ILE A 206 9.69 10.37 8.56
N SER A 207 8.78 10.17 9.51
CA SER A 207 8.38 11.18 10.49
C SER A 207 9.57 11.68 11.32
N PHE A 208 10.45 10.76 11.75
CA PHE A 208 11.66 11.13 12.48
C PHE A 208 12.58 12.03 11.65
N HIS A 209 12.78 11.71 10.37
CA HIS A 209 13.57 12.56 9.48
C HIS A 209 12.90 13.90 9.19
N GLU A 210 11.58 13.94 9.01
CA GLU A 210 10.81 15.19 8.84
C GLU A 210 10.94 16.11 10.07
N LEU A 211 10.93 15.54 11.29
CA LEU A 211 11.16 16.31 12.52
C LEU A 211 12.60 16.79 12.64
N LYS A 212 13.56 15.96 12.20
CA LYS A 212 14.98 16.31 12.24
C LYS A 212 15.28 17.55 11.38
N GLU A 213 14.53 17.73 10.30
CA GLU A 213 14.71 18.83 9.35
C GLU A 213 13.75 20.00 9.60
N SER A 214 12.87 19.91 10.60
CA SER A 214 11.89 20.95 10.93
C SER A 214 12.44 22.01 11.91
N SER A 215 12.00 23.25 11.74
CA SER A 215 12.20 24.37 12.69
C SER A 215 11.68 24.06 14.11
N ILE A 216 10.86 23.01 14.26
CA ILE A 216 10.41 22.46 15.54
C ILE A 216 11.58 21.98 16.40
N LEU A 217 12.67 21.46 15.82
CA LEU A 217 13.87 21.13 16.59
C LEU A 217 14.56 22.38 17.14
N PHE A 218 14.53 23.49 16.39
CA PHE A 218 15.00 24.78 16.90
C PHE A 218 14.13 25.27 18.05
N GLU A 219 12.80 25.16 17.97
CA GLU A 219 11.89 25.51 19.07
C GLU A 219 12.07 24.59 20.30
N LEU A 220 12.26 23.28 20.10
CA LEU A 220 12.58 22.33 21.18
C LEU A 220 13.96 22.60 21.79
N ALA A 221 14.96 22.97 20.98
CA ALA A 221 16.29 23.35 21.44
C ALA A 221 16.27 24.68 22.19
N MET A 222 15.50 25.67 21.73
CA MET A 222 15.24 26.94 22.41
C MET A 222 14.49 26.70 23.73
N TRP A 223 13.50 25.80 23.75
CA TRP A 223 12.83 25.39 24.98
C TRP A 223 13.80 24.72 25.95
N LYS A 224 14.66 23.83 25.46
CA LYS A 224 15.72 23.18 26.24
C LYS A 224 16.77 24.18 26.74
N SER A 225 17.08 25.24 26.00
CA SER A 225 18.02 26.29 26.43
C SER A 225 17.40 27.27 27.44
N ARG A 226 16.06 27.37 27.48
CA ARG A 226 15.31 28.09 28.52
C ARG A 226 15.20 27.31 29.83
N LEU A 227 15.57 26.02 29.85
CA LEU A 227 15.78 25.26 31.07
C LEU A 227 17.13 25.66 31.66
N ASP A 228 17.09 26.66 32.52
CA ASP A 228 18.20 27.31 33.22
C ASP A 228 19.28 26.34 33.76
N GLU A 229 20.56 26.68 33.62
CA GLU A 229 21.75 25.84 33.93
C GLU A 229 21.91 25.49 35.44
N ARG A 230 20.95 25.88 36.29
CA ARG A 230 21.05 25.77 37.76
C ARG A 230 20.31 24.60 38.38
N ARG A 231 19.62 23.75 37.61
CA ARG A 231 18.98 22.53 38.15
C ARG A 231 19.72 21.27 37.73
N ALA A 232 20.05 20.44 38.71
CA ALA A 232 20.73 19.16 38.50
C ALA A 232 19.98 18.34 37.45
N ARG A 233 20.72 17.83 36.45
CA ARG A 233 20.17 17.07 35.30
C ARG A 233 19.28 15.88 35.68
N ALA A 234 19.32 15.43 36.94
CA ALA A 234 18.46 14.36 37.48
C ALA A 234 16.97 14.76 37.60
N ASP A 235 16.64 16.06 37.67
CA ASP A 235 15.27 16.57 37.85
C ASP A 235 14.56 16.98 36.55
N CYS A 236 15.21 16.87 35.40
CA CYS A 236 14.62 17.26 34.12
C CYS A 236 13.74 16.14 33.52
N ARG A 237 12.70 15.71 34.24
CA ARG A 237 11.54 15.00 33.67
C ARG A 237 10.43 15.98 33.29
N ILE A 238 10.80 17.07 32.61
CA ILE A 238 9.81 18.06 32.19
C ILE A 238 9.19 17.57 30.89
N SER A 239 7.90 17.28 30.94
CA SER A 239 7.10 16.90 29.78
C SER A 239 7.13 18.02 28.75
N VAL A 240 7.31 17.65 27.47
CA VAL A 240 7.13 18.60 26.36
C VAL A 240 5.74 19.23 26.51
N PRO A 241 5.58 20.57 26.40
CA PRO A 241 4.29 21.21 26.53
C PRO A 241 3.30 20.66 25.49
N ASP A 242 2.05 20.45 25.89
CA ASP A 242 1.03 19.89 24.99
C ASP A 242 0.80 20.69 23.71
N PRO A 243 0.93 22.03 23.67
CA PRO A 243 0.90 22.78 22.41
C PRO A 243 2.06 22.42 21.46
N ALA A 244 3.28 22.23 21.99
CA ALA A 244 4.44 21.83 21.19
C ALA A 244 4.31 20.37 20.73
N LYS A 245 3.80 19.46 21.58
CA LYS A 245 3.45 18.09 21.18
C LYS A 245 2.40 18.08 20.07
N SER A 246 1.36 18.90 20.20
CA SER A 246 0.27 19.00 19.22
C SER A 246 0.78 19.54 17.88
N LEU A 247 1.67 20.54 17.88
CA LEU A 247 2.32 21.08 16.68
C LEU A 247 3.28 20.07 16.03
N ILE A 248 4.06 19.32 16.83
CA ILE A 248 4.89 18.20 16.36
C ILE A 248 4.03 17.14 15.67
N MET A 249 2.93 16.78 16.32
CA MET A 249 1.97 15.80 15.81
C MET A 249 1.27 16.31 14.57
N GLU A 250 0.88 17.59 14.51
CA GLU A 250 0.27 18.20 13.34
C GLU A 250 1.20 18.28 12.14
N TYR A 251 2.45 18.72 12.37
CA TYR A 251 3.48 18.82 11.34
C TYR A 251 3.81 17.46 10.70
N CYS A 252 3.81 16.38 11.50
CA CYS A 252 4.08 15.02 11.04
C CYS A 252 2.84 14.22 10.62
N GLY A 253 1.64 14.81 10.65
CA GLY A 253 0.38 14.15 10.28
C GLY A 253 -0.30 13.31 11.37
N PHE A 254 0.23 13.28 12.58
CA PHE A 254 -0.25 12.53 13.75
C PHE A 254 -1.28 13.26 14.64
N VAL A 255 -1.95 14.32 14.17
CA VAL A 255 -2.84 15.21 14.98
C VAL A 255 -3.78 14.48 15.96
N ARG A 256 -4.20 13.24 15.68
CA ARG A 256 -5.12 12.46 16.54
C ARG A 256 -4.52 11.22 17.21
N PHE A 257 -3.20 11.15 17.37
CA PHE A 257 -2.53 10.05 18.08
C PHE A 257 -2.79 10.08 19.60
N LEU A 258 -3.22 11.23 20.13
CA LEU A 258 -3.66 11.43 21.50
C LEU A 258 -5.12 11.90 21.50
N GLU A 259 -6.05 11.12 20.93
CA GLU A 259 -7.42 11.19 21.46
C GLU A 259 -7.32 10.62 22.90
N PRO A 260 -7.66 11.40 23.94
CA PRO A 260 -7.71 10.85 25.29
C PRO A 260 -8.61 9.63 25.24
N ALA A 261 -8.15 8.50 25.77
CA ALA A 261 -9.09 7.48 26.21
C ALA A 261 -10.01 8.22 27.19
N ILE A 262 -11.25 8.48 26.78
CA ILE A 262 -12.29 8.84 27.72
C ILE A 262 -12.42 7.58 28.58
N GLU A 263 -11.68 7.54 29.69
CA GLU A 263 -12.02 6.68 30.81
C GLU A 263 -13.44 7.10 31.19
N GLY A 264 -14.40 6.26 30.80
CA GLY A 264 -15.79 6.46 31.16
C GLY A 264 -15.94 6.34 32.67
N ASP A 265 -16.61 7.34 33.23
CA ASP A 265 -17.29 7.29 34.53
C ASP A 265 -18.32 6.14 34.59
#